data_AF-A0A9X4J2Z6-F1
#
_entry.id   AF-A0A9X4J2Z6-F1
#
_cell.length_a   1.000
_cell.length_b   1.000
_cell.length_c   1.000
_cell.angle_alpha   90.00
_cell.angle_beta   90.00
_cell.angle_gamma   90.00
#
_symmetry.space_group_name_H-M   'P 1'
#
loop_
_entity.id
_entity.type
_entity.pdbx_description
1 polymer ?
#
loop_
_entity_poly.entity_id
_entity_poly.type
_entity_poly.pdbx_seq_one_letter_code
_entity_poly.pdbx_strand_id
1 'polypeptide(L)'
;MSSIVDALYELKYNPFEYGPYLASFYTAINESENNLLLAPLVIPLCSHPVFNKKISGAVFGEKRQSSIWSVFNDRAQLYDLQERIDGFKDLTEQCIQYCLINDWLSVNEQGLSLHKGDGSDSVFTNQKSAAKLGRLFSGHSVVEIYAFLGVKPR
;
A
#
# COMPACT_ATOMS: atom_id res chain seq x y z
N MET A 1 24.00 1.52 19.71
CA MET A 1 24.86 2.40 18.89
C MET A 1 24.32 2.31 17.48
N SER A 2 23.73 3.39 16.94
CA SER A 2 23.29 3.40 15.54
C SER A 2 24.54 3.47 14.66
N SER A 3 24.64 2.55 13.70
CA SER A 3 25.70 2.55 12.70
C SER A 3 25.38 3.53 11.58
N ILE A 4 26.38 3.94 10.80
CA ILE A 4 26.14 4.77 9.60
C ILE A 4 25.20 4.08 8.61
N VAL A 5 25.21 2.75 8.58
CA VAL A 5 24.32 1.94 7.74
C VAL A 5 22.87 2.09 8.20
N ASP A 6 22.63 2.05 9.52
CA ASP A 6 21.29 2.23 10.09
C ASP A 6 20.77 3.65 9.82
N ALA A 7 21.62 4.66 9.98
CA ALA A 7 21.24 6.05 9.69
C ALA A 7 20.88 6.26 8.21
N LEU A 8 21.63 5.64 7.28
CA LEU A 8 21.30 5.68 5.85
C LEU A 8 20.02 4.92 5.54
N TYR A 9 19.77 3.81 6.25
CA TYR A 9 18.54 3.04 6.10
C TYR A 9 17.32 3.84 6.55
N GLU A 10 17.36 4.44 7.74
CA GLU A 10 16.29 5.29 8.27
C GLU A 10 16.04 6.53 7.39
N LEU A 11 17.11 7.16 6.89
CA LEU A 11 16.98 8.29 5.97
C LEU A 11 16.23 7.89 4.69
N LYS A 12 16.44 6.67 4.20
CA LYS A 12 15.80 6.16 2.99
C LYS A 12 14.40 5.60 3.25
N TYR A 13 14.17 4.97 4.40
CA TYR A 13 12.97 4.23 4.74
C TYR A 13 12.34 4.79 6.00
N ASN A 14 11.49 5.81 5.83
CA ASN A 14 10.81 6.48 6.94
C ASN A 14 9.35 6.84 6.62
N PRO A 15 8.54 7.14 7.64
CA PRO A 15 7.13 7.49 7.47
C PRO A 15 6.86 8.77 6.67
N PHE A 16 7.78 9.73 6.67
CA PHE A 16 7.61 10.97 5.90
C PHE A 16 7.61 10.68 4.39
N GLU A 17 8.47 9.75 3.94
CA GLU A 17 8.55 9.32 2.55
C GLU A 17 7.42 8.34 2.17
N TYR A 18 7.12 7.38 3.05
CA TYR A 18 6.22 6.27 2.70
C TYR A 18 4.77 6.41 3.22
N GLY A 19 4.51 7.28 4.19
CA GLY A 19 3.15 7.62 4.64
C GLY A 19 2.23 8.07 3.50
N PRO A 20 2.67 8.95 2.57
CA PRO A 20 1.86 9.34 1.42
C PRO A 20 1.44 8.17 0.52
N TYR A 21 2.19 7.05 0.49
CA TYR A 21 1.77 5.86 -0.24
C TYR A 21 0.54 5.22 0.41
N LEU A 22 0.50 5.07 1.73
CA LEU A 22 -0.69 4.56 2.43
C LEU A 22 -1.88 5.49 2.24
N ALA A 23 -1.68 6.80 2.44
CA ALA A 23 -2.74 7.79 2.27
C ALA A 23 -3.33 7.77 0.85
N SER A 24 -2.48 7.73 -0.19
CA SER A 24 -2.92 7.62 -1.59
C SER A 24 -3.63 6.30 -1.88
N PHE A 25 -3.17 5.18 -1.32
CA PHE A 25 -3.81 3.88 -1.49
C PHE A 25 -5.21 3.86 -0.89
N TYR A 26 -5.35 4.24 0.39
CA TYR A 26 -6.63 4.20 1.10
C TYR A 26 -7.62 5.29 0.67
N THR A 27 -7.13 6.37 0.08
CA THR A 27 -8.00 7.35 -0.61
C THR A 27 -8.60 6.79 -1.89
N ALA A 28 -7.90 5.86 -2.56
CA ALA A 28 -8.28 5.36 -3.88
C ALA A 28 -8.97 3.99 -3.85
N ILE A 29 -8.79 3.22 -2.78
CA ILE A 29 -9.53 1.98 -2.57
C ILE A 29 -10.94 2.30 -2.11
N ASN A 30 -11.93 1.57 -2.63
CA ASN A 30 -13.29 1.67 -2.11
C ASN A 30 -13.35 1.05 -0.71
N GLU A 31 -14.33 1.46 0.10
CA GLU A 31 -14.56 0.85 1.41
C GLU A 31 -14.71 -0.66 1.28
N SER A 32 -13.91 -1.38 2.07
CA SER A 32 -13.86 -2.84 2.11
C SER A 32 -13.61 -3.26 3.56
N GLU A 33 -14.32 -4.29 4.01
CA GLU A 33 -14.14 -4.83 5.35
C GLU A 33 -12.70 -5.35 5.53
N ASN A 34 -12.14 -5.15 6.73
CA ASN A 34 -10.80 -5.60 7.09
C ASN A 34 -9.68 -5.05 6.19
N ASN A 35 -9.91 -3.94 5.46
CA ASN A 35 -8.93 -3.39 4.53
C ASN A 35 -7.62 -2.92 5.20
N LEU A 36 -7.57 -2.81 6.53
CA LEU A 36 -6.34 -2.57 7.29
C LEU A 36 -5.29 -3.64 6.98
N LEU A 37 -5.73 -4.89 6.75
CA LEU A 37 -4.86 -6.00 6.37
C LEU A 37 -4.19 -5.79 5.00
N LEU A 38 -4.60 -4.82 4.19
CA LEU A 38 -3.94 -4.50 2.92
C LEU A 38 -2.74 -3.57 3.08
N ALA A 39 -2.59 -2.88 4.20
CA ALA A 39 -1.50 -1.93 4.43
C ALA A 39 -0.11 -2.56 4.23
N PRO A 40 0.18 -3.79 4.72
CA PRO A 40 1.49 -4.43 4.52
C PRO A 40 1.85 -4.69 3.06
N LEU A 41 0.89 -4.67 2.14
CA LEU A 41 1.13 -4.87 0.70
C LEU A 41 1.55 -3.59 -0.02
N VAL A 42 1.18 -2.42 0.50
CA VAL A 42 1.29 -1.15 -0.24
C VAL A 42 2.75 -0.80 -0.51
N ILE A 43 3.59 -0.72 0.53
CA ILE A 43 4.99 -0.33 0.39
C ILE A 43 5.79 -1.37 -0.41
N PRO A 44 5.74 -2.69 -0.13
CA PRO A 44 6.47 -3.68 -0.91
C PRO A 44 6.13 -3.65 -2.40
N LEU A 45 4.85 -3.52 -2.77
CA LEU A 45 4.44 -3.50 -4.17
C LEU A 45 4.78 -2.17 -4.85
N CYS A 46 4.55 -1.04 -4.19
CA CYS A 46 4.76 0.29 -4.80
C CYS A 46 6.24 0.72 -4.87
N SER A 47 7.09 0.22 -3.97
CA SER A 47 8.54 0.49 -3.98
C SER A 47 9.32 -0.48 -4.88
N HIS A 48 8.72 -1.60 -5.30
CA HIS A 48 9.42 -2.59 -6.13
C HIS A 48 9.70 -2.03 -7.53
N PRO A 49 10.92 -2.10 -8.08
CA PRO A 49 11.23 -1.55 -9.40
C PRO A 49 10.33 -2.10 -10.52
N VAL A 50 10.00 -3.40 -10.47
CA VAL A 50 9.16 -4.04 -11.49
C VAL A 50 7.69 -3.71 -11.28
N PHE A 51 7.16 -3.88 -10.05
CA PHE A 51 5.74 -3.68 -9.81
C PHE A 51 5.34 -2.21 -9.84
N ASN A 52 6.19 -1.31 -9.35
CA ASN A 52 5.95 0.13 -9.45
C ASN A 52 5.68 0.54 -10.90
N LYS A 53 6.53 0.08 -11.84
CA LYS A 53 6.38 0.38 -13.27
C LYS A 53 5.06 -0.17 -13.81
N LYS A 54 4.71 -1.42 -13.48
CA LYS A 54 3.47 -2.07 -13.94
C LYS A 54 2.22 -1.39 -13.35
N ILE A 55 2.19 -1.14 -12.05
CA ILE A 55 1.09 -0.48 -11.33
C ILE A 55 0.92 0.96 -11.82
N SER A 56 2.01 1.72 -11.92
CA SER A 56 1.99 3.09 -12.44
C SER A 56 1.49 3.18 -13.89
N GLY A 57 1.70 2.12 -14.68
CA GLY A 57 1.21 1.97 -16.04
C GLY A 57 -0.24 1.48 -16.17
N ALA A 58 -0.88 1.02 -15.08
CA ALA A 58 -2.23 0.49 -15.10
C ALA A 58 -3.25 1.54 -15.62
N VAL A 59 -4.19 1.11 -16.46
CA VAL A 59 -5.21 1.96 -17.09
C VAL A 59 -6.59 1.56 -16.57
N PHE A 60 -7.45 2.54 -16.34
CA PHE A 60 -8.81 2.33 -15.84
C PHE A 60 -9.77 3.20 -16.65
N GLY A 61 -10.59 2.57 -17.50
CA GLY A 61 -11.59 3.23 -18.31
C GLY A 61 -12.49 2.20 -19.00
N GLU A 62 -13.55 2.68 -19.65
CA GLU A 62 -14.62 1.83 -20.19
C GLU A 62 -14.15 0.82 -21.24
N LYS A 63 -13.19 1.20 -22.10
CA LYS A 63 -12.71 0.38 -23.22
C LYS A 63 -11.53 -0.52 -22.85
N ARG A 64 -10.77 -0.18 -21.80
CA ARG A 64 -9.58 -0.92 -21.36
C ARG A 64 -9.37 -0.71 -19.87
N GLN A 65 -9.33 -1.82 -19.14
CA GLN A 65 -9.13 -1.83 -17.71
C GLN A 65 -8.05 -2.84 -17.34
N SER A 66 -7.06 -2.38 -16.60
CA SER A 66 -6.09 -3.24 -15.94
C SER A 66 -6.74 -3.87 -14.72
N SER A 67 -6.40 -5.13 -14.47
CA SER A 67 -6.83 -5.89 -13.30
C SER A 67 -5.63 -6.40 -12.51
N ILE A 68 -5.86 -6.83 -11.27
CA ILE A 68 -4.83 -7.47 -10.44
C ILE A 68 -4.17 -8.64 -11.18
N TRP A 69 -4.95 -9.44 -11.91
CA TRP A 69 -4.44 -10.56 -12.72
C TRP A 69 -3.53 -10.12 -13.86
N SER A 70 -3.85 -9.01 -14.55
CA SER A 70 -3.02 -8.51 -15.65
C SER A 70 -1.71 -7.88 -15.17
N VAL A 71 -1.72 -7.25 -13.99
CA VAL A 71 -0.56 -6.53 -13.44
C VAL A 71 0.42 -7.50 -12.77
N PHE A 72 -0.08 -8.50 -12.05
CA PHE A 72 0.73 -9.49 -11.33
C PHE A 72 0.64 -10.89 -11.96
N ASN A 73 0.62 -10.95 -13.30
CA ASN A 73 0.51 -12.20 -14.05
C ASN A 73 1.74 -13.12 -13.93
N ASP A 74 2.92 -12.57 -13.71
CA ASP A 74 4.18 -13.31 -13.58
C ASP A 74 4.40 -13.73 -12.13
N ARG A 75 4.13 -15.00 -11.84
CA ARG A 75 4.23 -15.58 -10.50
C ARG A 75 5.66 -15.60 -9.95
N ALA A 76 6.67 -15.72 -10.82
CA ALA A 76 8.06 -15.75 -10.38
C ALA A 76 8.49 -14.43 -9.73
N GLN A 77 7.87 -13.32 -10.14
CA GLN A 77 8.14 -11.98 -9.57
C GLN A 77 7.58 -11.81 -8.15
N LEU A 78 6.73 -12.73 -7.68
CA LEU A 78 6.08 -12.64 -6.37
C LEU A 78 6.75 -13.52 -5.30
N TYR A 79 7.77 -14.31 -5.65
CA TYR A 79 8.37 -15.29 -4.74
C TYR A 79 9.01 -14.68 -3.49
N ASP A 80 9.57 -13.47 -3.60
CA ASP A 80 10.17 -12.72 -2.50
C ASP A 80 9.17 -11.79 -1.80
N LEU A 81 7.92 -11.73 -2.26
CA LEU A 81 6.95 -10.75 -1.77
C LEU A 81 6.69 -10.92 -0.26
N GLN A 82 6.61 -12.16 0.23
CA GLN A 82 6.41 -12.40 1.66
C GLN A 82 7.58 -11.87 2.49
N GLU A 83 8.83 -12.11 2.08
CA GLU A 83 10.02 -11.61 2.77
C GLU A 83 10.03 -10.08 2.79
N ARG A 84 9.61 -9.45 1.68
CA ARG A 84 9.52 -7.99 1.60
C ARG A 84 8.41 -7.43 2.48
N ILE A 85 7.25 -8.08 2.56
CA ILE A 85 6.19 -7.72 3.52
C ILE A 85 6.74 -7.75 4.94
N ASP A 86 7.45 -8.83 5.30
CA ASP A 86 8.03 -9.00 6.62
C ASP A 86 9.07 -7.91 6.93
N GLY A 87 9.95 -7.59 5.97
CA GLY A 87 10.98 -6.56 6.12
C GLY A 87 10.47 -5.12 6.17
N PHE A 88 9.26 -4.86 5.67
CA PHE A 88 8.61 -3.55 5.71
C PHE A 88 7.56 -3.42 6.81
N LYS A 89 7.41 -4.42 7.68
CA LYS A 89 6.37 -4.44 8.73
C LYS A 89 6.44 -3.19 9.62
N ASP A 90 7.57 -2.97 10.27
CA ASP A 90 7.74 -1.85 11.22
C ASP A 90 7.57 -0.49 10.51
N LEU A 91 8.09 -0.35 9.29
CA LEU A 91 7.89 0.86 8.50
C LEU A 91 6.41 1.10 8.18
N THR A 92 5.67 0.04 7.83
CA THR A 92 4.23 0.12 7.53
C THR A 92 3.46 0.58 8.77
N GLU A 93 3.75 0.00 9.94
CA GLU A 93 3.12 0.40 11.20
C GLU A 93 3.40 1.87 11.54
N GLN A 94 4.66 2.31 11.40
CA GLN A 94 5.02 3.71 11.61
C GLN A 94 4.35 4.64 10.58
N CYS A 95 4.19 4.21 9.33
CA CYS A 95 3.46 4.96 8.31
C CYS A 95 1.98 5.09 8.64
N ILE A 96 1.33 4.03 9.14
CA ILE A 96 -0.07 4.09 9.58
C ILE A 96 -0.20 5.12 10.70
N GLN A 97 0.64 5.02 11.74
CA GLN A 97 0.62 5.96 12.86
C GLN A 97 0.85 7.40 12.38
N TYR A 98 1.82 7.61 11.49
CA TYR A 98 2.08 8.92 10.90
C TYR A 98 0.86 9.45 10.14
N CYS A 99 0.19 8.63 9.34
CA CYS A 99 -1.03 9.03 8.65
C CYS A 99 -2.18 9.38 9.61
N LEU A 100 -2.36 8.63 10.71
CA LEU A 100 -3.38 8.91 11.71
C LEU A 100 -3.11 10.22 12.46
N ILE A 101 -1.86 10.46 12.86
CA ILE A 101 -1.46 11.69 13.59
C ILE A 101 -1.66 12.95 12.73
N ASN A 102 -1.49 12.83 11.42
CA ASN A 102 -1.66 13.95 10.49
C ASN A 102 -3.07 14.04 9.90
N ASP A 103 -4.04 13.26 10.41
CA ASP A 103 -5.42 13.19 9.92
C ASP A 103 -5.54 12.86 8.42
N TRP A 104 -4.54 12.17 7.85
CA TRP A 104 -4.57 11.71 6.45
C TRP A 104 -5.46 10.47 6.31
N LEU A 105 -5.47 9.64 7.35
CA LEU A 105 -6.29 8.45 7.47
C LEU A 105 -7.01 8.47 8.81
N SER A 106 -8.15 7.78 8.84
CA SER A 106 -8.93 7.49 10.03
C SER A 106 -9.13 5.98 10.14
N VAL A 107 -9.23 5.48 11.38
CA VAL A 107 -9.44 4.06 11.67
C VAL A 107 -10.87 3.82 12.14
N ASN A 108 -11.52 2.82 11.56
CA ASN A 108 -12.73 2.22 12.10
C ASN A 108 -12.32 0.94 12.84
N GLU A 109 -12.28 1.02 14.17
CA GLU A 109 -11.84 -0.07 15.03
C GLU A 109 -12.78 -1.29 14.95
N GLN A 110 -14.09 -1.06 14.75
CA GLN A 110 -15.08 -2.14 14.70
C GLN A 110 -14.98 -2.93 13.39
N GLY A 111 -14.71 -2.24 12.28
CA GLY A 111 -14.58 -2.84 10.94
C GLY A 111 -13.16 -3.23 10.55
N LEU A 112 -12.17 -2.97 11.43
CA LEU A 112 -10.74 -3.11 11.16
C LEU A 112 -10.36 -2.51 9.81
N SER A 113 -10.81 -1.28 9.56
CA SER A 113 -10.64 -0.61 8.28
C SER A 113 -10.05 0.79 8.41
N LEU A 114 -9.24 1.16 7.42
CA LEU A 114 -8.72 2.50 7.22
C LEU A 114 -9.51 3.17 6.10
N HIS A 115 -9.80 4.44 6.30
CA HIS A 115 -10.43 5.31 5.33
C HIS A 115 -9.68 6.64 5.27
N LYS A 116 -9.92 7.41 4.20
CA LYS A 116 -9.42 8.78 4.10
C LYS A 116 -9.90 9.59 5.31
N GLY A 117 -9.01 10.35 5.94
CA GLY A 117 -9.37 11.24 7.03
C GLY A 117 -10.32 12.37 6.60
N ASP A 118 -11.13 12.84 7.54
CA ASP A 118 -12.16 13.87 7.30
C ASP A 118 -11.59 15.30 7.26
N GLY A 119 -10.30 15.47 7.58
CA GLY A 119 -9.66 16.77 7.62
C GLY A 119 -9.56 17.43 6.24
N SER A 120 -10.27 18.55 6.05
CA SER A 120 -10.31 19.32 4.79
C SER A 120 -8.94 19.84 4.34
N ASP A 121 -7.98 19.92 5.26
CA ASP A 121 -6.68 20.57 5.06
C ASP A 121 -5.50 19.57 5.02
N SER A 122 -5.78 18.26 5.01
CA SER A 122 -4.76 17.21 4.94
C SER A 122 -4.07 17.19 3.57
N VAL A 123 -2.91 17.83 3.46
CA VAL A 123 -2.10 17.86 2.23
C VAL A 123 -0.98 16.82 2.32
N PHE A 124 -1.10 15.76 1.54
CA PHE A 124 -0.01 14.81 1.27
C PHE A 124 0.26 14.73 -0.24
N THR A 125 1.50 14.38 -0.60
CA THR A 125 1.85 14.18 -2.00
C THR A 125 1.19 12.91 -2.54
N ASN A 126 0.36 13.06 -3.57
CA ASN A 126 -0.31 11.91 -4.16
C ASN A 126 0.70 10.97 -4.87
N GLN A 127 0.83 9.75 -4.36
CA GLN A 127 1.65 8.69 -4.92
C GLN A 127 0.87 7.90 -5.96
N LYS A 128 1.17 8.16 -7.24
CA LYS A 128 0.44 7.59 -8.39
C LYS A 128 0.39 6.06 -8.37
N SER A 129 1.48 5.39 -8.02
CA SER A 129 1.53 3.93 -7.95
C SER A 129 0.58 3.41 -6.87
N ALA A 130 0.61 3.98 -5.68
CA ALA A 130 -0.28 3.59 -4.58
C ALA A 130 -1.75 3.84 -4.88
N ALA A 131 -2.09 5.02 -5.44
CA ALA A 131 -3.47 5.31 -5.83
C ALA A 131 -3.99 4.32 -6.89
N LYS A 132 -3.15 3.95 -7.85
CA LYS A 132 -3.51 2.93 -8.85
C LYS A 132 -3.59 1.53 -8.25
N LEU A 133 -2.75 1.20 -7.27
CA LEU A 133 -2.85 -0.06 -6.53
C LEU A 133 -4.19 -0.16 -5.79
N GLY A 134 -4.62 0.91 -5.12
CA GLY A 134 -5.94 0.98 -4.47
C GLY A 134 -7.06 0.66 -5.45
N ARG A 135 -7.03 1.27 -6.64
CA ARG A 135 -8.00 0.99 -7.72
C ARG A 135 -7.92 -0.43 -8.29
N LEU A 136 -6.74 -1.06 -8.32
CA LEU A 136 -6.59 -2.45 -8.75
C LEU A 136 -7.17 -3.42 -7.73
N PHE A 137 -7.16 -3.05 -6.44
CA PHE A 137 -7.68 -3.86 -5.35
C PHE A 137 -9.17 -3.60 -5.10
N SER A 138 -9.70 -2.44 -5.50
CA SER A 138 -11.12 -2.12 -5.41
C SER A 138 -12.00 -3.18 -6.08
N GLY A 139 -13.00 -3.65 -5.34
CA GLY A 139 -13.92 -4.70 -5.79
C GLY A 139 -13.43 -6.13 -5.56
N HIS A 140 -12.27 -6.31 -4.91
CA HIS A 140 -11.77 -7.60 -4.45
C HIS A 140 -11.73 -7.65 -2.93
N SER A 141 -12.07 -8.81 -2.37
CA SER A 141 -11.91 -9.04 -0.94
C SER A 141 -10.43 -9.16 -0.56
N VAL A 142 -10.10 -8.85 0.69
CA VAL A 142 -8.76 -9.02 1.25
C VAL A 142 -8.25 -10.45 1.04
N VAL A 143 -9.11 -11.45 1.26
CA VAL A 143 -8.76 -12.87 1.12
C VAL A 143 -8.39 -13.20 -0.33
N GLU A 144 -9.17 -12.73 -1.31
CA GLU A 144 -8.87 -12.93 -2.74
C GLU A 144 -7.54 -12.29 -3.13
N ILE A 145 -7.25 -11.08 -2.65
CA ILE A 145 -5.99 -10.38 -2.94
C ILE A 145 -4.80 -11.18 -2.40
N TYR A 146 -4.85 -11.60 -1.13
CA TYR A 146 -3.76 -12.37 -0.52
C TYR A 146 -3.57 -13.74 -1.17
N ALA A 147 -4.66 -14.48 -1.40
CA ALA A 147 -4.62 -15.76 -2.09
C ALA A 147 -4.06 -15.61 -3.51
N PHE A 148 -4.48 -14.56 -4.22
CA PHE A 148 -3.97 -14.28 -5.55
C PHE A 148 -2.50 -13.87 -5.54
N LEU A 149 -2.01 -13.09 -4.57
CA LEU A 149 -0.59 -12.73 -4.49
C LEU A 149 0.29 -13.88 -3.97
N GLY A 150 -0.30 -14.92 -3.36
CA GLY A 150 0.43 -16.07 -2.83
C GLY A 150 1.17 -15.76 -1.51
N VAL A 151 0.68 -14.79 -0.75
CA VAL A 151 1.26 -14.33 0.53
C VAL A 151 0.23 -14.38 1.64
N LYS A 152 0.67 -14.29 2.90
CA LYS A 152 -0.19 -14.31 4.07
C LYS A 152 -0.24 -12.93 4.73
N PRO A 153 -1.42 -12.49 5.21
CA PRO A 153 -1.51 -11.30 6.05
C PRO A 153 -0.69 -11.53 7.34
N ARG A 154 0.05 -10.51 7.77
CA ARG A 154 0.83 -10.49 9.01
C ARG A 154 0.53 -9.26 9.84
#